data_AF-A0A158E8D1-F1
#
_entry.id   AF-A0A158E8D1-F1
#
_cell.length_a   1.000
_cell.length_b   1.000
_cell.length_c   1.000
_cell.angle_alpha   90.00
_cell.angle_beta   90.00
_cell.angle_gamma   90.00
#
_symmetry.space_group_name_H-M   'P 1'
#
loop_
_entity.id
_entity.type
_entity.pdbx_description
1 polymer ?
#
loop_
_entity_poly.entity_id
_entity_poly.type
_entity_poly.pdbx_seq_one_letter_code
_entity_poly.pdbx_strand_id
1 'polypeptide(L)'
;MKENYKLGIPIAEGKYASPTECVLMCGFLVFHAKNVDDDVRQFARRVLDIVFTAAAQNGFRRADLLETLMAKADPSPRVGKLAGQATASIGDNFAFARVVAHAGVIAGGKQ
;
A
#
# COMPACT_ATOMS: atom_id res chain seq x y z
N MET A 1 -14.57 2.07 -17.77
CA MET A 1 -13.78 1.74 -16.57
C MET A 1 -12.35 2.16 -16.83
N LYS A 2 -11.80 3.02 -15.96
CA LYS A 2 -10.89 4.12 -16.34
C LYS A 2 -9.44 3.67 -16.62
N GLU A 3 -8.88 4.13 -17.75
CA GLU A 3 -7.48 3.97 -18.17
C GLU A 3 -6.45 4.43 -17.13
N ASN A 4 -6.88 5.23 -16.16
CA ASN A 4 -6.04 5.82 -15.11
C ASN A 4 -5.32 4.80 -14.20
N TYR A 5 -5.79 3.55 -14.10
CA TYR A 5 -5.10 2.53 -13.31
C TYR A 5 -3.76 2.10 -13.91
N LYS A 6 -3.51 2.38 -15.20
CA LYS A 6 -2.17 2.23 -15.78
C LYS A 6 -1.15 3.17 -15.14
N LEU A 7 -1.59 4.35 -14.69
CA LEU A 7 -0.73 5.37 -14.10
C LEU A 7 -0.38 5.09 -12.63
N GLY A 8 -1.15 4.24 -11.93
CA GLY A 8 -0.92 3.86 -10.53
C GLY A 8 -2.15 4.08 -9.66
N ILE A 9 -1.94 4.24 -8.34
CA ILE A 9 -2.99 4.60 -7.38
C ILE A 9 -3.16 6.12 -7.41
N PRO A 10 -4.35 6.65 -7.71
CA PRO A 10 -4.56 8.08 -7.72
C PRO A 10 -4.31 8.65 -6.32
N ILE A 11 -3.43 9.63 -6.26
CA ILE A 11 -3.28 10.53 -5.12
C ILE A 11 -3.86 11.89 -5.52
N ALA A 12 -4.09 12.78 -4.55
CA ALA A 12 -4.71 14.09 -4.80
C ALA A 12 -3.97 14.87 -5.93
N GLU A 13 -4.65 15.88 -6.48
CA GLU A 13 -4.08 16.77 -7.53
C GLU A 13 -3.74 16.06 -8.86
N GLY A 14 -4.37 14.93 -9.15
CA GLY A 14 -4.13 14.20 -10.40
C GLY A 14 -2.77 13.51 -10.48
N LYS A 15 -2.07 13.39 -9.35
CA LYS A 15 -0.83 12.62 -9.24
C LYS A 15 -1.16 11.14 -8.99
N TYR A 16 -0.22 10.26 -9.27
CA TYR A 16 -0.37 8.83 -9.04
C TYR A 16 0.85 8.30 -8.28
N ALA A 17 0.58 7.48 -7.27
CA ALA A 17 1.60 6.71 -6.58
C ALA A 17 1.70 5.32 -7.23
N SER A 18 2.92 4.85 -7.47
CA SER A 18 3.15 3.44 -7.77
C SER A 18 2.65 2.57 -6.59
N PRO A 19 2.36 1.28 -6.83
CA PRO A 19 2.02 0.34 -5.76
C PRO A 19 3.03 0.35 -4.61
N THR A 20 4.32 0.43 -4.93
CA THR A 20 5.41 0.47 -3.95
C THR A 20 5.34 1.73 -3.10
N GLU A 21 5.16 2.91 -3.70
CA GLU A 21 5.01 4.17 -2.97
C GLU A 21 3.77 4.17 -2.07
N CYS A 22 2.66 3.59 -2.55
CA CYS A 22 1.44 3.44 -1.76
C CYS A 22 1.70 2.62 -0.47
N VAL A 23 2.39 1.48 -0.59
CA VAL A 23 2.73 0.63 0.56
C VAL A 23 3.68 1.34 1.53
N LEU A 24 4.70 2.04 1.03
CA LEU A 24 5.64 2.79 1.87
C LEU A 24 4.96 3.94 2.61
N MET A 25 4.07 4.67 1.93
CA MET A 25 3.27 5.74 2.55
C MET A 25 2.36 5.19 3.65
N CYS A 26 1.69 4.05 3.41
CA CYS A 26 0.88 3.41 4.45
C CYS A 26 1.73 2.98 5.65
N GLY A 27 2.91 2.41 5.41
CA GLY A 27 3.87 2.08 6.47
C GLY A 27 4.26 3.31 7.31
N PHE A 28 4.54 4.44 6.67
CA PHE A 28 4.82 5.69 7.38
C PHE A 28 3.64 6.16 8.24
N LEU A 29 2.42 6.16 7.69
CA LEU A 29 1.21 6.58 8.41
C LEU A 29 0.92 5.69 9.62
N VAL A 30 1.16 4.38 9.51
CA VAL A 30 0.93 3.41 10.59
C VAL A 30 1.96 3.55 11.71
N PHE A 31 3.26 3.63 11.38
CA PHE A 31 4.32 3.47 12.37
C PHE A 31 4.96 4.78 12.84
N HIS A 32 4.96 5.83 12.02
CA HIS A 32 5.79 7.02 12.26
C HIS A 32 5.03 8.33 12.31
N ALA A 33 3.85 8.42 11.69
CA ALA A 33 3.04 9.63 11.73
C ALA A 33 2.33 9.77 13.09
N LYS A 34 3.05 10.34 14.08
CA LYS A 34 2.58 10.46 15.48
C LYS A 34 1.25 11.19 15.62
N ASN A 35 1.07 12.26 14.84
CA ASN A 35 -0.10 13.15 14.91
C ASN A 35 -1.12 12.90 13.78
N VAL A 36 -1.03 11.76 13.08
CA VAL A 36 -2.02 11.41 12.07
C VAL A 36 -3.35 11.10 12.77
N ASP A 37 -4.46 11.47 12.12
CA ASP A 37 -5.79 11.07 12.54
C ASP A 37 -5.89 9.53 12.65
N ASP A 38 -6.53 9.05 13.72
CA ASP A 38 -6.69 7.62 13.98
C ASP A 38 -7.44 6.91 12.85
N ASP A 39 -8.42 7.57 12.21
CA ASP A 39 -9.14 7.02 11.05
C ASP A 39 -8.21 6.79 9.86
N VAL A 40 -7.29 7.75 9.63
CA VAL A 40 -6.27 7.66 8.57
C VAL A 40 -5.27 6.55 8.89
N ARG A 41 -4.85 6.43 10.15
CA ARG A 41 -3.96 5.35 10.61
C ARG A 41 -4.60 3.98 10.41
N GLN A 42 -5.84 3.82 10.84
CA GLN A 42 -6.58 2.56 10.70
C GLN A 42 -6.81 2.22 9.22
N PHE A 43 -7.11 3.22 8.39
CA PHE A 43 -7.22 3.04 6.96
C PHE A 43 -5.90 2.53 6.35
N ALA A 44 -4.78 3.19 6.64
CA ALA A 44 -3.46 2.75 6.19
C ALA A 44 -3.12 1.34 6.66
N ARG A 45 -3.50 0.98 7.90
CA ARG A 45 -3.34 -0.37 8.44
C ARG A 45 -4.11 -1.41 7.64
N ARG A 46 -5.40 -1.15 7.36
CA ARG A 46 -6.23 -2.04 6.52
C ARG A 46 -5.64 -2.24 5.12
N VAL A 47 -5.09 -1.19 4.52
CA VAL A 47 -4.42 -1.27 3.23
C VAL A 47 -3.18 -2.19 3.30
N LEU A 48 -2.34 -2.04 4.33
CA LEU A 48 -1.19 -2.94 4.50
C LEU A 48 -1.62 -4.39 4.71
N ASP A 49 -2.61 -4.64 5.57
CA ASP A 49 -3.08 -5.99 5.89
C ASP A 49 -3.62 -6.70 4.64
N ILE A 50 -4.43 -6.01 3.80
CA ILE A 50 -4.99 -6.63 2.59
C ILE A 50 -3.92 -6.86 1.52
N VAL A 51 -2.97 -5.92 1.38
CA VAL A 51 -1.87 -6.03 0.41
C VAL A 51 -0.95 -7.18 0.80
N PHE A 52 -0.59 -7.30 2.08
CA PHE A 52 0.26 -8.40 2.54
C PHE A 52 -0.45 -9.75 2.47
N THR A 53 -1.75 -9.80 2.74
CA THR A 53 -2.55 -11.01 2.53
C THR A 53 -2.56 -11.43 1.06
N ALA A 54 -2.83 -10.50 0.14
CA ALA A 54 -2.84 -10.78 -1.30
C ALA A 54 -1.45 -11.17 -1.82
N ALA A 55 -0.40 -10.50 -1.36
CA ALA A 55 0.99 -10.84 -1.70
C ALA A 55 1.36 -12.25 -1.21
N ALA A 56 0.98 -12.61 0.02
CA ALA A 56 1.23 -13.93 0.60
C ALA A 56 0.52 -15.04 -0.18
N GLN A 57 -0.73 -14.81 -0.60
CA GLN A 57 -1.47 -15.73 -1.48
C GLN A 57 -0.74 -15.97 -2.81
N ASN A 58 0.04 -15.00 -3.29
CA ASN A 58 0.86 -15.08 -4.50
C ASN A 58 2.34 -15.42 -4.22
N GLY A 59 2.66 -15.93 -3.02
CA GLY A 59 3.97 -16.49 -2.70
C GLY A 59 4.98 -15.52 -2.06
N PHE A 60 4.59 -14.29 -1.73
CA PHE A 60 5.43 -13.38 -0.96
C PHE A 60 5.45 -13.77 0.53
N ARG A 61 6.58 -14.30 1.01
CA ARG A 61 6.73 -14.82 2.38
C ARG A 61 7.45 -13.88 3.36
N ARG A 62 7.62 -12.61 3.01
CA ARG A 62 8.45 -11.65 3.78
C ARG A 62 7.64 -10.47 4.31
N ALA A 63 6.33 -10.65 4.53
CA ALA A 63 5.44 -9.63 5.07
C ALA A 63 5.91 -9.17 6.46
N ASP A 64 6.08 -10.10 7.40
CA ASP A 64 6.52 -9.79 8.78
C ASP A 64 7.87 -9.05 8.82
N LEU A 65 8.80 -9.44 7.94
CA LEU A 65 10.10 -8.77 7.82
C LEU A 65 9.92 -7.34 7.30
N LEU A 66 9.14 -7.14 6.24
CA LEU A 66 8.87 -5.82 5.69
C LEU A 66 8.21 -4.92 6.74
N GLU A 67 7.22 -5.44 7.45
CA GLU A 67 6.49 -4.71 8.49
C GLU A 67 7.40 -4.33 9.66
N THR A 68 8.29 -5.24 10.09
CA THR A 68 9.30 -4.96 11.11
C THR A 68 10.26 -3.85 10.67
N LEU A 69 10.72 -3.86 9.42
CA LEU A 69 11.62 -2.84 8.91
C LEU A 69 10.93 -1.47 8.77
N MET A 70 9.67 -1.47 8.33
CA MET A 70 8.84 -0.27 8.32
C MET A 70 8.70 0.29 9.74
N ALA A 71 8.37 -0.53 10.73
CA ALA A 71 8.21 -0.10 12.12
C ALA A 71 9.51 0.50 12.73
N LYS A 72 10.68 0.04 12.29
CA LYS A 72 11.99 0.55 12.73
C LYS A 72 12.43 1.85 12.06
N ALA A 73 11.64 2.41 11.15
CA ALA A 73 12.06 3.53 10.29
C ALA A 73 13.38 3.25 9.55
N ASP A 74 13.61 1.99 9.16
CA ASP A 74 14.88 1.61 8.55
C ASP A 74 15.08 2.38 7.23
N PRO A 75 16.11 3.23 7.11
CA PRO A 75 16.33 4.06 5.93
C PRO A 75 16.95 3.28 4.76
N SER A 76 17.14 1.96 4.91
CA SER A 76 17.83 1.18 3.90
C SER A 76 17.02 0.99 2.62
N PRO A 77 17.69 0.88 1.46
CA PRO A 77 17.06 0.49 0.19
C PRO A 77 16.31 -0.85 0.26
N ARG A 78 16.56 -1.65 1.29
CA ARG A 78 15.94 -2.96 1.53
C ARG A 78 14.43 -2.84 1.74
N VAL A 79 13.96 -1.78 2.40
CA VAL A 79 12.52 -1.57 2.63
C VAL A 79 11.80 -1.36 1.30
N GLY A 80 12.33 -0.47 0.46
CA GLY A 80 11.81 -0.22 -0.88
C GLY A 80 11.83 -1.49 -1.76
N LYS A 81 12.92 -2.27 -1.72
CA LYS A 81 13.01 -3.53 -2.46
C LYS A 81 11.95 -4.55 -2.02
N LEU A 82 11.76 -4.73 -0.72
CA LEU A 82 10.77 -5.66 -0.18
C LEU A 82 9.33 -5.21 -0.48
N ALA A 83 9.05 -3.91 -0.37
CA ALA A 83 7.76 -3.34 -0.76
C ALA A 83 7.49 -3.57 -2.27
N GLY A 84 8.48 -3.34 -3.12
CA GLY A 84 8.37 -3.63 -4.55
C GLY A 84 8.18 -5.11 -4.87
N GLN A 85 8.80 -6.02 -4.11
CA GLN A 85 8.57 -7.46 -4.25
C GLN A 85 7.17 -7.86 -3.82
N ALA A 86 6.65 -7.29 -2.73
CA ALA A 86 5.29 -7.54 -2.26
C ALA A 86 4.27 -7.09 -3.32
N THR A 87 4.41 -5.87 -3.86
CA THR A 87 3.48 -5.35 -4.86
C THR A 87 3.59 -6.08 -6.20
N ALA A 88 4.81 -6.42 -6.64
CA ALA A 88 5.01 -7.21 -7.85
C ALA A 88 4.39 -8.61 -7.78
N SER A 89 4.32 -9.22 -6.58
CA SER A 89 3.67 -10.53 -6.40
C SER A 89 2.15 -10.47 -6.61
N ILE A 90 1.53 -9.31 -6.41
CA ILE A 90 0.09 -9.11 -6.63
C ILE A 90 -0.22 -8.99 -8.14
N GLY A 91 0.72 -8.48 -8.92
CA GLY A 91 0.60 -8.30 -10.36
C GLY A 91 0.82 -6.86 -10.79
N ASP A 92 0.08 -6.43 -11.82
CA ASP A 92 0.18 -5.07 -12.35
C ASP A 92 -0.55 -4.03 -11.47
N ASN A 93 -0.46 -2.76 -11.87
CA ASN A 93 -1.11 -1.66 -11.17
C ASN A 93 -2.64 -1.84 -11.04
N PHE A 94 -3.27 -2.54 -11.99
CA PHE A 94 -4.71 -2.81 -11.96
C PHE A 94 -5.06 -3.88 -10.93
N ALA A 95 -4.30 -4.98 -10.88
CA ALA A 95 -4.43 -6.01 -9.86
C ALA A 95 -4.24 -5.41 -8.46
N PHE A 96 -3.22 -4.56 -8.29
CA PHE A 96 -2.98 -3.85 -7.05
C PHE A 96 -4.13 -2.92 -6.66
N ALA A 97 -4.61 -2.08 -7.59
CA ALA A 97 -5.72 -1.17 -7.33
C ALA A 97 -7.01 -1.92 -6.97
N ARG A 98 -7.26 -3.09 -7.58
CA ARG A 98 -8.36 -3.97 -7.18
C ARG A 98 -8.19 -4.45 -5.75
N VAL A 99 -7.02 -4.94 -5.35
CA VAL A 99 -6.76 -5.37 -3.97
C VAL A 99 -7.03 -4.24 -2.98
N VAL A 100 -6.52 -3.04 -3.25
CA VAL A 100 -6.73 -1.87 -2.38
C VAL A 100 -8.20 -1.46 -2.30
N ALA A 101 -8.97 -1.55 -3.39
CA ALA A 101 -10.42 -1.29 -3.36
C ALA A 101 -11.18 -2.16 -2.34
N HIS A 102 -10.71 -3.38 -2.06
CA HIS A 102 -11.32 -4.27 -1.07
C HIS A 102 -11.04 -3.86 0.38
N ALA A 103 -10.06 -2.97 0.63
CA ALA A 103 -9.80 -2.42 1.97
C ALA A 103 -10.85 -1.39 2.43
N GLY A 104 -11.94 -1.22 1.67
CA GLY A 104 -12.92 -0.16 1.87
C GLY A 104 -12.55 1.14 1.16
N VAL A 105 -11.61 1.11 0.20
CA VAL A 105 -11.39 2.24 -0.72
C VAL A 105 -12.51 2.24 -1.74
N ILE A 106 -13.68 2.74 -1.34
CA ILE A 106 -14.70 3.16 -2.29
C ILE A 106 -14.11 4.37 -3.01
N ALA A 107 -13.67 4.17 -4.26
CA ALA A 107 -13.41 5.27 -5.17
C ALA A 107 -14.74 5.97 -5.48
N GLY A 108 -15.19 6.80 -4.56
CA GLY A 108 -16.49 7.44 -4.63
C GLY A 108 -16.72 8.26 -3.38
N GLY A 109 -16.58 9.58 -3.50
CA GLY A 109 -17.23 10.49 -2.59
C GLY A 109 -18.73 10.12 -2.46
N LYS A 110 -19.28 10.46 -1.29
CA LYS A 110 -20.68 10.32 -0.91
C LYS A 110 -21.62 10.49 -2.12
N GLN A 111 -22.57 9.56 -2.26
CA GLN A 111 -23.83 9.83 -2.97
C GLN A 111 -24.59 10.93 -2.26
#